data_AF-A0A218XVX0-F1
#
_entry.id   AF-A0A218XVX0-F1
#
_cell.length_a   1.000
_cell.length_b   1.000
_cell.length_c   1.000
_cell.angle_alpha   90.00
_cell.angle_beta   90.00
_cell.angle_gamma   90.00
#
_symmetry.space_group_name_H-M   'P 1'
#
loop_
_entity.id
_entity.type
_entity.pdbx_description
1 polymer ?
#
loop_
_entity_poly.entity_id
_entity_poly.type
_entity_poly.pdbx_seq_one_letter_code
_entity_poly.pdbx_strand_id
1 'polypeptide(L)'
;MEDFSYVIYLVLFCWSLLGAFRLVSSHWRKPSHAKLPPGPAPLPVIGNLLSLGDRAHRTLADLARIHGPVMSLKLGCVTSVVISSAAAAKEVLQKHDLSFSDRAVPDGVRNTDHHLPLGGMAPRLPSLAEP
;
A
#
# COMPACT_ATOMS: atom_id res chain seq x y z
N MET A 1 -52.18 0.23 -20.66
CA MET A 1 -51.55 -0.86 -19.86
C MET A 1 -50.03 -0.77 -19.96
N GLU A 2 -49.51 -0.36 -21.11
CA GLU A 2 -48.08 -0.18 -21.37
C GLU A 2 -47.45 0.95 -20.52
N ASP A 3 -48.16 2.07 -20.29
CA ASP A 3 -47.63 3.20 -19.51
C ASP A 3 -47.30 2.84 -18.05
N PHE A 4 -48.19 2.06 -17.41
CA PHE A 4 -47.96 1.58 -16.04
C PHE A 4 -46.73 0.66 -15.96
N SER A 5 -46.50 -0.14 -17.00
CA SER A 5 -45.32 -1.00 -17.10
C SER A 5 -44.04 -0.15 -17.20
N TYR A 6 -44.03 0.88 -18.04
CA TYR A 6 -42.89 1.81 -18.15
C TYR A 6 -42.56 2.53 -16.85
N VAL A 7 -43.58 3.00 -16.12
CA VAL A 7 -43.40 3.66 -14.82
C VAL A 7 -42.75 2.70 -13.82
N ILE A 8 -43.17 1.43 -13.79
CA ILE A 8 -42.57 0.42 -12.90
C ILE A 8 -41.10 0.18 -13.27
N TYR A 9 -40.77 0.02 -14.56
CA TYR A 9 -39.37 -0.16 -14.98
C TYR A 9 -38.49 1.04 -14.67
N LEU A 10 -38.99 2.28 -14.83
CA LEU A 10 -38.25 3.50 -14.47
C LEU A 10 -37.94 3.57 -12.98
N VAL A 11 -38.89 3.20 -12.12
CA VAL A 11 -38.70 3.18 -10.67
C VAL A 11 -37.65 2.14 -10.27
N LEU A 12 -37.72 0.92 -10.84
CA LEU A 12 -36.74 -0.14 -10.58
C LEU A 12 -35.33 0.26 -11.05
N PHE A 13 -35.24 0.86 -12.24
CA PHE A 13 -33.96 1.35 -12.78
C PHE A 13 -33.37 2.46 -11.91
N CYS A 14 -34.20 3.41 -11.47
CA CYS A 14 -33.76 4.50 -10.59
C CYS A 14 -33.30 3.98 -9.21
N TRP A 15 -34.00 2.98 -8.65
CA TRP A 15 -33.60 2.32 -7.40
C TRP A 15 -32.25 1.59 -7.55
N SER A 16 -32.05 0.88 -8.66
CA SER A 16 -30.79 0.21 -8.98
C SER A 16 -29.63 1.21 -9.13
N LEU A 17 -29.84 2.29 -9.90
CA LEU A 17 -28.85 3.36 -10.07
C LEU A 17 -28.51 4.04 -8.74
N LEU A 18 -29.52 4.32 -7.91
CA LEU A 18 -29.28 4.94 -6.61
C LEU A 18 -28.50 3.99 -5.68
N GLY A 19 -28.83 2.69 -5.68
CA GLY A 19 -28.08 1.67 -4.95
C GLY A 19 -26.63 1.56 -5.39
N ALA A 20 -26.40 1.46 -6.71
CA ALA A 20 -25.06 1.44 -7.29
C ALA A 20 -24.28 2.73 -6.98
N PHE A 21 -24.90 3.90 -7.12
CA PHE A 21 -24.29 5.19 -6.78
C PHE A 21 -23.91 5.28 -5.30
N ARG A 22 -24.74 4.75 -4.39
CA ARG A 22 -24.44 4.71 -2.94
C ARG A 22 -23.32 3.73 -2.61
N LEU A 23 -23.28 2.56 -3.25
CA LEU A 23 -22.19 1.58 -3.13
C LEU A 23 -20.87 2.17 -3.61
N VAL A 24 -20.88 2.75 -4.81
CA VAL A 24 -19.75 3.45 -5.41
C VAL A 24 -19.33 4.58 -4.48
N SER A 25 -20.23 5.51 -4.11
CA SER A 25 -19.95 6.62 -3.20
C SER A 25 -19.38 6.16 -1.85
N SER A 26 -19.89 5.07 -1.26
CA SER A 26 -19.36 4.47 -0.05
C SER A 26 -17.92 3.98 -0.24
N HIS A 27 -17.62 3.42 -1.40
CA HIS A 27 -16.25 3.02 -1.76
C HIS A 27 -15.30 4.22 -1.96
N TRP A 28 -15.83 5.37 -2.39
CA TRP A 28 -15.09 6.65 -2.46
C TRP A 28 -15.06 7.42 -1.13
N ARG A 29 -15.77 6.98 -0.09
CA ARG A 29 -15.63 7.56 1.25
C ARG A 29 -14.25 7.18 1.77
N LYS A 30 -13.35 8.17 1.76
CA LYS A 30 -12.02 8.09 2.38
C LYS A 30 -12.16 7.44 3.76
N PRO A 31 -11.33 6.44 4.12
CA PRO A 31 -11.32 5.93 5.47
C PRO A 31 -10.99 7.09 6.40
N SER A 32 -11.98 7.52 7.18
CA SER A 32 -11.82 8.56 8.17
C SER A 32 -10.96 8.02 9.30
N HIS A 33 -9.84 8.72 9.55
CA HIS A 33 -9.14 8.76 10.82
C HIS A 33 -8.68 7.42 11.43
N ALA A 34 -7.47 7.01 11.07
CA ALA A 34 -6.62 6.25 11.97
C ALA A 34 -5.17 6.71 11.79
N LYS A 35 -4.75 7.77 12.51
CA LYS A 35 -3.36 8.16 12.88
C LYS A 35 -2.22 8.02 11.84
N LEU A 36 -2.54 7.87 10.56
CA LEU A 36 -1.57 7.70 9.49
C LEU A 36 -1.24 9.08 8.93
N PRO A 37 0.03 9.34 8.59
CA PRO A 37 0.43 10.61 8.02
C PRO A 37 -0.38 10.90 6.76
N PRO A 38 -0.74 12.17 6.51
CA PRO A 38 -1.54 12.57 5.35
C PRO A 38 -0.94 11.98 4.08
N GLY A 39 -1.76 11.31 3.28
CA GLY A 39 -1.33 10.61 2.08
C GLY A 39 -2.35 10.73 0.95
N PRO A 40 -1.91 10.58 -0.31
CA PRO A 40 -2.79 10.66 -1.47
C PRO A 40 -3.82 9.53 -1.41
N ALA A 41 -5.07 9.85 -1.76
CA ALA A 41 -6.18 8.92 -1.67
C ALA A 41 -5.96 7.70 -2.60
N PRO A 42 -5.82 6.48 -2.06
CA PRO A 42 -5.52 5.30 -2.86
C PRO A 42 -6.73 4.88 -3.71
N LEU A 43 -6.48 4.51 -4.97
CA LEU A 43 -7.49 3.87 -5.82
C LEU A 43 -7.83 2.48 -5.27
N PRO A 44 -9.07 2.00 -5.47
CA PRO A 44 -9.42 0.65 -5.08
C PRO A 44 -8.63 -0.39 -5.88
N VAL A 45 -8.19 -1.45 -5.20
CA VAL A 45 -7.38 -2.58 -5.72
C VAL A 45 -5.91 -2.25 -6.04
N ILE A 46 -5.60 -1.22 -6.82
CA ILE A 46 -4.21 -0.91 -7.25
C ILE A 46 -3.49 0.08 -6.31
N GLY A 47 -4.24 0.87 -5.54
CA GLY A 47 -3.68 1.91 -4.69
C GLY A 47 -3.07 3.07 -5.49
N ASN A 48 -1.94 3.61 -5.02
CA ASN A 48 -1.19 4.71 -5.62
C ASN A 48 -0.16 4.23 -6.67
N LEU A 49 -0.11 2.92 -6.96
CA LEU A 49 0.86 2.35 -7.89
C LEU A 49 0.65 2.85 -9.34
N LEU A 50 -0.61 3.04 -9.76
CA LEU A 50 -0.95 3.63 -11.07
C LEU A 50 -0.38 5.04 -11.25
N SER A 51 -0.32 5.82 -10.16
CA SER A 51 0.22 7.19 -10.22
C SER A 51 1.75 7.24 -10.22
N LEU A 52 2.44 6.15 -9.87
CA LEU A 52 3.90 6.10 -9.84
C LEU A 52 4.52 5.94 -11.24
N GLY A 53 3.82 5.26 -12.16
CA GLY A 53 4.23 5.06 -13.55
C GLY A 53 5.69 4.62 -13.71
N ASP A 54 6.30 4.97 -14.84
CA ASP A 54 7.70 4.62 -15.16
C ASP A 54 8.73 5.40 -14.32
N ARG A 55 8.32 6.50 -13.67
CA ARG A 55 9.20 7.42 -12.94
C ARG A 55 8.78 7.60 -11.49
N ALA A 56 8.73 6.48 -10.78
CA ALA A 56 8.31 6.43 -9.39
C ALA A 56 9.02 7.45 -8.48
N HIS A 57 10.31 7.68 -8.70
CA HIS A 57 11.11 8.64 -7.92
C HIS A 57 10.63 10.10 -8.06
N ARG A 58 10.21 10.53 -9.26
CA ARG A 58 9.74 11.91 -9.49
C ARG A 58 8.35 12.11 -8.91
N THR A 59 7.46 11.15 -9.16
CA THR A 59 6.09 11.19 -8.64
C THR A 59 6.07 11.17 -7.13
N LEU A 60 6.96 10.41 -6.48
CA LEU A 60 7.11 10.42 -5.03
C LEU A 60 7.63 11.76 -4.50
N ALA A 61 8.58 12.39 -5.18
CA ALA A 61 9.07 13.72 -4.80
C ALA A 61 8.00 14.80 -4.94
N ASP A 62 7.20 14.76 -6.02
CA ASP A 62 6.08 15.67 -6.22
C ASP A 62 4.98 15.47 -5.15
N LEU A 63 4.67 14.21 -4.82
CA LEU A 63 3.73 13.89 -3.74
C LEU A 63 4.23 14.35 -2.37
N ALA A 64 5.53 14.22 -2.09
CA ALA A 64 6.14 14.71 -0.86
C ALA A 64 6.07 16.25 -0.75
N ARG A 65 6.14 16.96 -1.87
CA ARG A 65 5.96 18.42 -1.91
C ARG A 65 4.52 18.83 -1.56
N ILE A 66 3.53 18.02 -1.93
CA ILE A 66 2.10 18.32 -1.72
C ILE A 66 1.61 17.87 -0.34
N HIS A 67 2.03 16.68 0.12
CA HIS A 67 1.53 16.06 1.36
C HIS A 67 2.49 16.18 2.55
N GLY A 68 3.73 16.60 2.30
CA GLY A 68 4.75 16.79 3.32
C GLY A 68 5.81 15.69 3.33
N PRO A 69 6.87 15.88 4.14
CA PRO A 69 8.07 15.05 4.13
C PRO A 69 7.87 13.62 4.65
N VAL A 70 6.74 13.33 5.29
CA VAL A 70 6.37 11.99 5.77
C VAL A 70 4.95 11.72 5.31
N MET A 71 4.78 10.77 4.40
CA MET A 71 3.48 10.41 3.82
C MET A 71 3.31 8.90 3.70
N SER A 72 2.05 8.43 3.75
CA SER A 72 1.71 7.02 3.58
C SER A 72 1.14 6.75 2.18
N LEU A 73 1.57 5.66 1.56
CA LEU A 73 1.19 5.25 0.21
C LEU A 73 0.80 3.76 0.21
N LYS A 74 -0.23 3.40 -0.57
CA LYS A 74 -0.54 1.99 -0.86
C LYS A 74 0.00 1.61 -2.22
N LEU A 75 0.90 0.63 -2.29
CA LEU A 75 1.41 0.03 -3.51
C LEU A 75 0.72 -1.33 -3.70
N GLY A 76 -0.45 -1.33 -4.35
CA GLY A 76 -1.32 -2.52 -4.42
C GLY A 76 -1.75 -2.98 -3.02
N CYS A 77 -1.30 -4.18 -2.63
CA CYS A 77 -1.59 -4.78 -1.33
C CYS A 77 -0.63 -4.35 -0.21
N VAL A 78 0.49 -3.69 -0.54
CA VAL A 78 1.51 -3.28 0.44
C VAL A 78 1.29 -1.82 0.84
N THR A 79 1.24 -1.54 2.15
CA THR A 79 1.21 -0.16 2.66
C THR A 79 2.63 0.26 2.99
N SER A 80 3.11 1.31 2.35
CA SER A 80 4.48 1.82 2.50
C SER A 80 4.47 3.26 2.98
N VAL A 81 5.42 3.62 3.85
CA VAL A 81 5.62 4.99 4.31
C VAL A 81 6.84 5.55 3.61
N VAL A 82 6.71 6.73 2.99
CA VAL A 82 7.79 7.40 2.28
C VAL A 82 8.23 8.61 3.09
N ILE A 83 9.53 8.66 3.38
CA ILE A 83 10.19 9.74 4.10
C ILE A 83 11.08 10.48 3.12
N SER A 84 10.76 11.74 2.84
CA SER A 84 11.46 12.61 1.88
C SER A 84 12.26 13.73 2.55
N SER A 85 12.48 13.65 3.87
CA SER A 85 13.32 14.59 4.62
C SER A 85 14.43 13.87 5.37
N ALA A 86 15.65 14.41 5.29
CA ALA A 86 16.82 13.86 5.96
C ALA A 86 16.67 13.88 7.49
N ALA A 87 16.04 14.91 8.06
CA ALA A 87 15.82 15.01 9.50
C ALA A 87 14.88 13.91 10.01
N ALA A 88 13.76 13.69 9.30
CA ALA A 88 12.80 12.64 9.63
C ALA A 88 13.39 11.23 9.41
N ALA A 89 14.17 11.03 8.33
CA ALA A 89 14.84 9.77 8.08
C ALA A 89 15.86 9.44 9.17
N LYS A 90 16.66 10.44 9.60
CA LYS A 90 17.61 10.27 10.70
C LYS A 90 16.91 9.85 11.98
N GLU A 91 15.81 10.48 12.33
CA GLU A 91 15.08 10.13 13.55
C GLU A 91 14.52 8.70 13.50
N VAL A 92 13.94 8.29 12.38
CA VAL A 92 13.39 6.94 12.19
C VAL A 92 14.52 5.89 12.19
N LEU A 93 15.60 6.13 11.44
CA LEU A 93 16.72 5.21 11.31
C LEU A 93 17.60 5.15 12.57
N GLN A 94 17.54 6.14 13.46
CA GLN A 94 18.30 6.11 14.73
C GLN A 94 17.47 5.61 15.90
N LYS A 95 16.17 5.94 15.98
CA LYS A 95 15.31 5.53 17.10
C LYS A 95 14.63 4.18 16.88
N HIS A 96 14.45 3.78 15.63
CA HIS A 96 13.71 2.57 15.25
C HIS A 96 14.52 1.69 14.29
N ASP A 97 15.85 1.75 14.35
CA ASP A 97 16.76 0.99 13.49
C ASP A 97 16.43 -0.51 13.43
N LEU A 98 16.17 -1.14 14.58
CA LEU A 98 15.82 -2.56 14.68
C LEU A 98 14.52 -2.89 13.93
N SER A 99 13.49 -2.05 14.04
CA SER A 99 12.20 -2.27 13.37
C SER A 99 12.24 -2.02 11.86
N PHE A 100 13.16 -1.16 11.40
CA PHE A 100 13.36 -0.84 9.98
C PHE A 100 14.56 -1.56 9.34
N SER A 101 15.27 -2.38 10.10
CA SER A 101 16.38 -3.20 9.61
C SER A 101 15.91 -4.42 8.80
N ASP A 102 14.64 -4.80 8.93
CA ASP A 102 14.05 -5.89 8.16
C ASP A 102 13.85 -5.48 6.70
N ARG A 103 14.34 -6.33 5.78
CA ARG A 103 14.29 -6.06 4.34
C ARG A 103 13.16 -6.87 3.73
N ALA A 104 12.12 -6.19 3.26
CA ALA A 104 11.09 -6.83 2.43
C ALA A 104 11.71 -7.32 1.11
N VAL A 105 12.02 -8.61 1.03
CA VAL A 105 12.48 -9.24 -0.20
C VAL A 105 11.27 -9.45 -1.11
N PRO A 106 11.21 -8.83 -2.30
CA PRO A 106 10.12 -9.10 -3.22
C PRO A 106 10.15 -10.57 -3.64
N ASP A 107 8.98 -11.21 -3.67
CA ASP A 107 8.88 -12.65 -3.97
C ASP A 107 9.45 -13.03 -5.34
N GLY A 108 9.61 -12.07 -6.25
CA GLY A 108 10.30 -12.28 -7.53
C GLY A 108 11.80 -12.61 -7.42
N VAL A 109 12.47 -12.21 -6.33
CA VAL A 109 13.90 -12.52 -6.10
C VAL A 109 14.10 -13.92 -5.53
N ARG A 110 13.10 -14.43 -4.78
CA ARG A 110 13.15 -15.76 -4.12
C ARG A 110 13.22 -16.95 -5.07
N ASN A 111 12.95 -16.77 -6.36
CA ASN A 111 12.89 -17.87 -7.34
C ASN A 111 14.14 -17.99 -8.23
N THR A 112 15.22 -17.28 -7.92
CA THR A 112 16.48 -17.36 -8.70
C THR A 112 17.50 -18.35 -8.15
N ASP A 113 17.19 -19.06 -7.06
CA ASP A 113 18.08 -20.01 -6.40
C ASP A 113 18.10 -21.42 -7.04
N HIS A 114 17.65 -21.57 -8.29
CA HIS A 114 17.66 -22.88 -8.97
C HIS A 114 19.03 -23.36 -9.48
N HIS A 115 20.15 -22.75 -9.04
CA HIS A 115 21.49 -23.26 -9.36
C HIS A 115 22.51 -23.25 -8.21
N LEU A 116 22.11 -23.05 -6.95
CA LEU A 116 23.01 -23.27 -5.82
C LEU A 116 22.53 -24.45 -4.97
N PRO A 117 23.32 -25.55 -4.85
CA PRO A 117 22.92 -26.71 -4.08
C PRO A 117 22.81 -26.33 -2.60
N LEU A 118 21.73 -26.81 -1.99
CA LEU A 118 21.48 -26.90 -0.55
C LEU A 118 22.78 -27.02 0.26
N GLY A 119 23.19 -25.93 0.93
CA GLY A 119 24.43 -25.96 1.70
C GLY A 119 24.74 -24.65 2.41
N GLY A 120 23.87 -24.21 3.31
CA GLY A 120 24.12 -22.97 4.06
C GLY A 120 23.25 -22.73 5.28
N MET A 121 22.57 -23.75 5.81
CA MET A 121 21.93 -23.67 7.13
C MET A 121 22.64 -24.67 8.05
N ALA A 122 23.80 -24.26 8.59
CA ALA A 122 24.39 -24.99 9.70
C ALA A 122 23.55 -24.70 10.96
N PRO A 123 22.94 -25.69 11.60
CA PRO A 123 22.37 -25.49 12.93
C PRO A 123 23.49 -25.12 13.89
N ARG A 124 23.30 -24.06 14.69
CA ARG A 124 24.23 -23.70 15.76
C ARG A 124 24.38 -24.91 16.70
N LEU A 125 25.54 -25.56 16.67
CA LEU A 125 25.94 -26.47 17.73
C LEU A 125 26.17 -25.65 19.01
N PRO A 126 25.70 -26.14 20.18
CA PRO A 126 26.01 -25.50 21.45
C PRO A 126 27.50 -25.67 21.69
N SER A 127 28.25 -24.56 21.76
CA SER A 127 29.65 -24.62 22.17
C SER A 127 29.67 -25.00 23.65
N LEU A 128 29.96 -26.28 23.87
CA LEU A 128 30.45 -26.80 25.13
C LEU A 128 31.59 -25.91 25.66
N ALA A 129 31.62 -25.89 26.99
CA ALA A 129 32.69 -25.45 27.88
C ALA A 129 34.10 -25.52 27.30
N GLU A 130 34.97 -24.65 27.81
CA GLU A 130 36.35 -24.92 28.28
C GLU A 130 36.93 -23.54 28.71
N PRO A 131 37.98 -23.45 29.55
CA PRO A 131 37.96 -23.55 31.03
C PRO A 131 38.37 -22.26 31.75
#